data_AF-G9B8W6-F1
#
_entry.id   AF-G9B8W6-F1
#
_cell.length_a   1.000
_cell.length_b   1.000
_cell.length_c   1.000
_cell.angle_alpha   90.00
_cell.angle_beta   90.00
_cell.angle_gamma   90.00
#
_symmetry.space_group_name_H-M   'P 1'
#
loop_
_entity.id
_entity.type
_entity.pdbx_description
1 polymer ?
#
loop_
_entity_poly.entity_id
_entity_poly.type
_entity_poly.pdbx_seq_one_letter_code
_entity_poly.pdbx_strand_id
1 'polypeptide(L)'
;AKDIAILYFVFGLFSALLGTGISILIRLELSAPGVGVLHGDNQLYNTIVTAHAFIIIFFFVMPVAVGGFGNYLCPVIVGAPDMAFPRLNNISF
;
A
#
# COMPACT_ATOMS: atom_id res chain seq x y z
N ALA A 1 16.46 -12.43 2.72
CA ALA A 1 15.62 -11.24 3.04
C ALA A 1 15.63 -10.14 1.99
N LYS A 2 16.78 -9.80 1.37
CA LYS A 2 16.89 -8.65 0.45
C LYS A 2 15.99 -8.76 -0.79
N ASP A 3 15.88 -9.94 -1.39
CA ASP A 3 15.02 -10.14 -2.58
C ASP A 3 13.54 -9.93 -2.22
N ILE A 4 13.10 -10.49 -1.09
CA ILE A 4 11.74 -10.31 -0.55
C ILE A 4 11.47 -8.83 -0.26
N ALA A 5 12.45 -8.09 0.27
CA ALA A 5 12.31 -6.65 0.47
C ALA A 5 12.07 -5.89 -0.84
N ILE A 6 12.80 -6.24 -1.90
CA ILE A 6 12.62 -5.63 -3.23
C ILE A 6 11.21 -5.93 -3.77
N LEU A 7 10.72 -7.16 -3.57
CA LEU A 7 9.35 -7.52 -3.94
C LEU A 7 8.31 -6.65 -3.20
N TYR A 8 8.47 -6.44 -1.89
CA TYR A 8 7.62 -5.52 -1.12
C TYR A 8 7.68 -4.07 -1.63
N PHE A 9 8.85 -3.58 -2.04
CA PHE A 9 8.98 -2.23 -2.60
C PHE A 9 8.28 -2.08 -3.95
N VAL A 10 8.44 -3.05 -4.85
CA VAL A 10 7.75 -3.04 -6.15
C VAL A 10 6.24 -3.11 -5.97
N PHE A 11 5.78 -4.00 -5.08
CA PHE A 11 4.36 -4.11 -4.73
C PHE A 11 3.81 -2.82 -4.10
N GLY A 12 4.57 -2.23 -3.18
CA GLY A 12 4.24 -0.97 -2.53
C GLY A 12 4.14 0.19 -3.52
N LEU A 13 5.04 0.27 -4.50
CA LEU A 13 4.96 1.28 -5.54
C LEU A 13 3.68 1.11 -6.38
N PHE A 14 3.35 -0.13 -6.77
CA PHE A 14 2.12 -0.42 -7.51
C PHE A 14 0.87 -0.03 -6.72
N SER A 15 0.78 -0.45 -5.44
CA SER A 15 -0.36 -0.15 -4.59
C SER A 15 -0.47 1.36 -4.29
N ALA A 16 0.64 2.08 -4.18
CA ALA A 16 0.66 3.53 -4.03
C ALA A 16 0.06 4.25 -5.25
N LEU A 17 0.42 3.82 -6.47
CA LEU A 17 -0.13 4.39 -7.70
C LEU A 17 -1.63 4.14 -7.79
N LEU A 18 -2.07 2.91 -7.47
CA LEU A 18 -3.49 2.55 -7.45
C LEU A 18 -4.26 3.36 -6.40
N GLY A 19 -3.75 3.41 -5.17
CA GLY A 19 -4.34 4.21 -4.09
C GLY A 19 -4.40 5.70 -4.41
N THR A 20 -3.36 6.25 -5.03
CA THR A 20 -3.34 7.66 -5.49
C THR A 20 -4.38 7.90 -6.59
N GLY A 21 -4.53 6.97 -7.54
CA GLY A 21 -5.57 7.03 -8.56
C GLY A 21 -6.98 7.14 -7.96
N ILE A 22 -7.27 6.32 -6.94
CA ILE A 22 -8.54 6.40 -6.21
C ILE A 22 -8.68 7.74 -5.47
N SER A 23 -7.60 8.23 -4.86
CA SER A 23 -7.58 9.54 -4.19
C SER A 23 -7.89 10.70 -5.14
N ILE A 24 -7.46 10.60 -6.40
CA ILE A 24 -7.79 11.58 -7.45
C ILE A 24 -9.29 11.52 -7.76
N LEU A 25 -9.88 10.33 -7.89
CA LEU A 25 -11.33 10.20 -8.11
C LEU A 25 -12.15 10.83 -6.97
N ILE A 26 -11.75 10.60 -5.72
CA ILE A 26 -12.40 11.23 -4.55
C ILE A 26 -12.30 12.75 -4.65
N ARG A 27 -11.13 13.29 -5.00
CA ARG A 27 -10.93 14.74 -5.16
C ARG A 27 -11.71 15.33 -6.33
N LEU A 28 -11.89 14.58 -7.41
CA LEU A 28 -12.73 15.01 -8.53
C LEU A 28 -14.20 15.10 -8.11
N GLU A 29 -14.70 14.13 -7.33
CA GLU A 29 -16.05 14.18 -6.78
C GLU A 29 -16.25 15.39 -5.85
N LEU A 30 -15.25 15.73 -5.04
CA LEU A 30 -15.30 16.85 -4.08
C LEU A 30 -14.86 18.21 -4.65
N SER A 31 -14.58 18.29 -5.95
CA SER A 31 -14.00 19.52 -6.55
C SER A 31 -14.95 20.72 -6.58
N ALA A 32 -16.27 20.47 -6.57
CA ALA A 32 -17.32 21.47 -6.51
C ALA A 32 -18.55 20.91 -5.77
N PRO A 33 -19.42 21.76 -5.18
CA PRO A 33 -20.66 21.29 -4.56
C PRO A 33 -21.67 20.83 -5.62
N GLY A 34 -22.38 19.73 -5.34
CA GLY A 34 -23.43 19.19 -6.21
C GLY A 34 -23.21 17.73 -6.56
N VAL A 35 -23.85 17.27 -7.65
CA VAL A 35 -23.65 15.94 -8.19
C VAL A 35 -22.37 15.94 -9.05
N GLY A 36 -21.34 15.24 -8.59
CA GLY A 36 -20.06 15.15 -9.29
C GLY A 36 -19.99 14.00 -10.30
N VAL A 37 -18.79 13.47 -10.47
CA VAL A 37 -18.43 12.36 -11.38
C VAL A 37 -19.19 11.07 -11.04
N LEU A 38 -19.59 10.89 -9.78
CA LEU A 38 -20.32 9.72 -9.30
C LEU A 38 -21.84 9.82 -9.46
N HIS A 39 -22.36 10.87 -10.11
CA HIS A 39 -23.77 11.02 -10.45
C HIS A 39 -24.74 10.89 -9.25
N GLY A 40 -24.27 11.21 -8.03
CA GLY A 40 -25.06 11.16 -6.80
C GLY A 40 -25.12 9.78 -6.12
N ASP A 41 -24.31 8.81 -6.57
CA ASP A 41 -24.19 7.51 -5.92
C ASP A 41 -23.29 7.57 -4.67
N ASN A 42 -23.95 7.76 -3.52
CA ASN A 42 -23.29 7.83 -2.22
C ASN A 42 -22.70 6.48 -1.76
N GLN A 43 -23.26 5.35 -2.20
CA GLN A 43 -22.74 4.04 -1.82
C GLN A 43 -21.43 3.74 -2.54
N LEU A 44 -21.36 4.10 -3.83
CA LEU A 44 -20.13 4.03 -4.60
C LEU A 44 -19.05 4.93 -3.99
N TYR A 45 -19.38 6.17 -3.61
CA TYR A 45 -18.45 7.07 -2.92
C TYR A 45 -17.85 6.43 -1.66
N ASN A 46 -18.69 5.89 -0.78
CA ASN A 46 -18.23 5.23 0.45
C ASN A 46 -17.34 4.01 0.17
N THR A 47 -17.66 3.25 -0.88
CA THR A 47 -16.87 2.08 -1.31
C THR A 47 -15.49 2.51 -1.80
N ILE A 48 -15.42 3.57 -2.61
CA ILE A 48 -14.17 4.14 -3.14
C ILE A 48 -13.30 4.69 -2.01
N VAL A 49 -13.87 5.44 -1.07
CA VAL A 49 -13.13 5.99 0.09
C VAL A 49 -12.58 4.87 0.98
N THR A 50 -13.40 3.85 1.24
CA THR A 50 -12.97 2.70 2.05
C THR A 50 -11.86 1.91 1.35
N ALA A 51 -11.99 1.68 0.04
CA ALA A 51 -10.96 1.03 -0.77
C ALA A 51 -9.64 1.82 -0.78
N HIS A 52 -9.71 3.15 -0.94
CA HIS A 52 -8.54 4.02 -0.86
C HIS A 52 -7.79 3.86 0.46
N ALA A 53 -8.50 3.95 1.58
CA ALA A 53 -7.90 3.83 2.90
C ALA A 53 -7.28 2.44 3.11
N PHE A 54 -8.01 1.38 2.72
CA PHE A 54 -7.54 0.00 2.83
C PHE A 54 -6.25 -0.23 2.03
N ILE A 55 -6.20 0.22 0.78
CA ILE A 55 -5.03 0.08 -0.08
C ILE A 55 -3.84 0.87 0.47
N ILE A 56 -4.03 2.14 0.87
CA ILE A 56 -2.92 2.96 1.37
C ILE A 56 -2.35 2.37 2.66
N ILE A 57 -3.18 1.94 3.61
CA ILE A 57 -2.71 1.46 4.91
C ILE A 57 -2.13 0.05 4.78
N PHE A 58 -2.91 -0.90 4.27
CA PHE A 58 -2.57 -2.32 4.30
C PHE A 58 -1.71 -2.78 3.13
N PHE A 59 -1.74 -2.07 1.99
CA PHE A 59 -1.03 -2.48 0.78
C PHE A 59 0.14 -1.58 0.41
N PHE A 60 0.20 -0.35 0.92
CA PHE A 60 1.35 0.54 0.72
C PHE A 60 2.16 0.75 2.01
N VAL A 61 1.60 1.43 3.01
CA VAL A 61 2.37 1.88 4.20
C VAL A 61 2.95 0.69 4.97
N MET A 62 2.11 -0.29 5.36
CA MET A 62 2.61 -1.44 6.10
C MET A 62 3.59 -2.31 5.29
N PRO A 63 3.29 -2.68 4.03
CA PRO A 63 4.23 -3.46 3.22
C PRO A 63 5.55 -2.74 2.95
N VAL A 64 5.57 -1.44 2.70
CA VAL A 64 6.82 -0.71 2.44
C VAL A 64 7.63 -0.51 3.72
N ALA A 65 6.99 -0.10 4.82
CA ALA A 65 7.68 0.17 6.08
C ALA A 65 8.16 -1.13 6.76
N VAL A 66 7.26 -2.09 6.96
CA VAL A 66 7.56 -3.33 7.69
C VAL A 66 8.13 -4.39 6.74
N GLY A 67 7.49 -4.60 5.60
CA GLY A 67 7.92 -5.61 4.62
C GLY A 67 9.19 -5.21 3.88
N GLY A 68 9.25 -4.01 3.28
CA GLY A 68 10.38 -3.53 2.50
C GLY A 68 11.57 -3.13 3.36
N PHE A 69 11.44 -2.02 4.10
CA PHE A 69 12.54 -1.53 4.93
C PHE A 69 12.89 -2.51 6.06
N GLY A 70 11.91 -3.15 6.70
CA GLY A 70 12.18 -4.14 7.74
C GLY A 70 13.00 -5.33 7.22
N ASN A 71 12.67 -5.91 6.06
CA ASN A 71 13.47 -7.00 5.48
C ASN A 71 14.84 -6.57 4.99
N TYR A 72 14.96 -5.34 4.47
CA TYR A 72 16.23 -4.88 3.91
C TYR A 72 17.21 -4.42 4.99
N LEU A 73 16.74 -3.58 5.93
CA LEU A 73 17.60 -2.86 6.86
C LEU A 73 17.79 -3.60 8.18
N CYS A 74 16.78 -4.31 8.71
CA CYS A 74 16.88 -4.93 10.04
C CYS A 74 18.06 -5.93 10.15
N PRO A 75 18.25 -6.88 9.21
CA PRO A 75 19.40 -7.78 9.26
C PRO A 75 20.73 -7.02 9.12
N VAL A 76 20.77 -5.99 8.29
CA VAL A 76 21.99 -5.18 8.04
C VAL A 76 22.39 -4.40 9.29
N ILE A 77 21.43 -3.75 9.97
CA ILE A 77 21.68 -2.96 11.18
C ILE A 77 22.23 -3.84 12.32
N VAL A 78 21.73 -5.07 12.44
CA VAL A 78 22.16 -6.03 13.48
C VAL A 78 23.39 -6.85 13.04
N GLY A 79 23.86 -6.70 11.80
CA GLY A 79 24.99 -7.46 11.26
C GLY A 79 24.68 -8.94 11.00
N ALA A 80 23.40 -9.30 10.89
CA ALA A 80 22.95 -10.65 10.59
C ALA A 80 22.99 -10.93 9.08
N PRO A 81 23.36 -12.16 8.66
CA PRO A 81 23.39 -12.53 7.24
C PRO A 81 21.99 -12.65 6.61
N ASP A 82 20.97 -13.06 7.38
CA ASP A 82 19.57 -13.14 6.96
C ASP A 82 18.60 -13.16 8.16
N MET A 83 17.29 -13.19 7.91
CA MET A 83 16.24 -13.39 8.91
C MET A 83 16.26 -14.81 9.51
N ALA A 84 15.84 -14.95 10.77
CA ALA A 84 15.82 -16.23 11.48
C ALA A 84 14.93 -17.31 10.81
N PHE A 85 13.82 -16.89 10.18
CA PHE A 85 12.89 -17.79 9.48
C PHE A 85 12.68 -17.38 8.00
N PRO A 86 13.63 -17.70 7.09
CA PRO A 86 13.58 -17.23 5.71
C PRO A 86 12.34 -17.68 4.92
N ARG A 87 11.81 -18.88 5.20
CA ARG A 87 10.63 -19.41 4.50
C ARG A 87 9.32 -18.77 4.96
N LEU A 88 9.19 -18.48 6.26
CA LEU A 88 8.03 -17.74 6.76
C LEU A 88 8.01 -16.32 6.21
N ASN A 89 9.18 -15.69 6.08
CA ASN A 89 9.33 -14.40 5.43
C ASN A 89 8.94 -14.41 3.95
N ASN A 90 9.19 -15.52 3.24
CA ASN A 90 8.76 -15.65 1.85
C ASN A 90 7.24 -15.84 1.70
N ILE A 91 6.57 -16.46 2.69
CA ILE A 91 5.11 -16.62 2.72
C ILE A 91 4.42 -15.33 3.14
N SER A 92 5.07 -14.48 3.94
CA SER A 92 4.47 -13.21 4.38
C SER A 92 4.35 -12.19 3.26
N PHE A 93 5.10 -12.36 2.16
CA PHE A 93 4.95 -11.57 0.94
C PHE A 93 3.78 -12.11 0.11
#